data_AF-A0A8I0HDV3-F1
#
_entry.id   AF-A0A8I0HDV3-F1
#
_cell.length_a   1.000
_cell.length_b   1.000
_cell.length_c   1.000
_cell.angle_alpha   90.00
_cell.angle_beta   90.00
_cell.angle_gamma   90.00
#
_symmetry.space_group_name_H-M   'P 1'
#
loop_
_entity.id
_entity.type
_entity.pdbx_description
1 polymer ?
#
loop_
_entity_poly.entity_id
_entity_poly.type
_entity_poly.pdbx_seq_one_letter_code
_entity_poly.pdbx_strand_id
1 'polypeptide(L)' 'MEREKLGSRLGFILLSAGCAIGCGNVWKFPWMCGQYGGGAFLLIYLICLVVLGIPVMVMEFSLGRASQA' A
#
# COMPACT_ATOMS: atom_id res chain seq x y z
N MET A 1 24.91 -14.74 -9.10
CA MET A 1 23.52 -15.12 -9.41
C MET A 1 22.86 -13.94 -10.07
N GLU A 2 22.61 -14.01 -11.37
CA GLU A 2 21.89 -12.95 -12.09
C GLU A 2 20.43 -12.98 -11.64
N ARG A 3 19.92 -11.85 -11.12
CA ARG A 3 18.53 -11.74 -10.67
C ARG A 3 17.69 -11.30 -11.86
N GLU A 4 16.72 -12.14 -12.24
CA GLU A 4 15.74 -11.80 -13.28
C GLU A 4 15.00 -10.52 -12.86
N LYS A 5 15.11 -9.49 -13.71
CA LYS A 5 14.35 -8.25 -13.54
C LYS A 5 13.00 -8.44 -14.20
N LEU A 6 11.92 -8.01 -13.56
CA LEU A 6 10.60 -8.01 -14.19
C LEU A 6 10.68 -7.22 -15.51
N GLY A 7 10.32 -7.88 -16.62
CA GLY A 7 10.47 -7.33 -17.97
C GLY A 7 9.55 -6.15 -18.29
N SER A 8 8.56 -5.85 -17.44
CA SER A 8 7.65 -4.72 -17.63
C SER A 8 7.39 -3.94 -16.34
N ARG A 9 7.58 -2.61 -16.39
CA ARG A 9 7.28 -1.69 -15.29
C ARG A 9 5.80 -1.76 -14.89
N LEU A 10 4.91 -1.92 -15.87
CA LEU A 10 3.48 -2.08 -15.61
C LEU A 10 3.20 -3.39 -14.88
N GLY A 11 3.87 -4.49 -15.26
CA GLY A 11 3.76 -5.78 -14.58
C GLY A 11 4.19 -5.69 -13.11
N PHE A 12 5.25 -4.94 -12.81
CA PHE A 12 5.70 -4.72 -11.43
C PHE A 12 4.69 -3.92 -10.60
N ILE A 13 4.11 -2.86 -11.16
CA ILE A 13 3.11 -2.03 -10.49
C ILE A 13 1.83 -2.85 -10.23
N LEU A 14 1.35 -3.59 -11.24
CA LEU A 14 0.16 -4.44 -11.13
C LEU A 14 0.33 -5.56 -10.11
N LEU A 15 1.50 -6.21 -10.10
CA LEU A 15 1.83 -7.24 -9.11
C LEU A 15 1.82 -6.66 -7.69
N SER A 16 2.51 -5.52 -7.50
CA SER A 16 2.59 -4.84 -6.21
C SER A 16 1.21 -4.34 -5.73
N ALA A 17 0.41 -3.80 -6.65
CA ALA A 17 -0.97 -3.38 -6.36
C ALA A 17 -1.86 -4.58 -5.98
N GLY A 18 -1.71 -5.72 -6.66
CA GLY A 18 -2.42 -6.95 -6.34
C GLY A 18 -2.05 -7.51 -4.96
N CYS A 19 -0.80 -7.40 -4.53
CA CYS A 19 -0.38 -7.76 -3.19
C CYS A 19 -0.88 -6.79 -2.11
N ALA A 20 -0.96 -5.50 -2.43
CA ALA A 20 -1.40 -4.47 -1.48
C ALA A 20 -2.92 -4.47 -1.26
N ILE A 21 -3.71 -4.86 -2.27
CA ILE A 21 -5.19 -4.88 -2.21
C ILE A 21 -5.66 -6.27 -1.75
N GLY A 22 -5.98 -6.40 -0.45
CA GLY A 22 -6.52 -7.63 0.13
C GLY A 22 -8.02 -7.59 0.44
N CYS A 23 -8.60 -8.76 0.75
CA CYS A 23 -10.00 -8.90 1.20
C CYS A 23 -10.38 -7.95 2.36
N GLY A 24 -9.42 -7.66 3.25
CA GLY A 24 -9.62 -6.72 4.36
C GLY A 24 -9.96 -5.30 3.90
N ASN A 25 -9.40 -4.85 2.78
CA ASN A 25 -9.67 -3.51 2.25
C ASN A 25 -11.07 -3.41 1.61
N VAL A 26 -11.68 -4.54 1.21
CA VAL A 26 -13.00 -4.59 0.58
C VAL A 26 -14.12 -4.74 1.62
N TRP A 27 -13.92 -5.49 2.70
CA TRP A 27 -14.98 -5.76 3.68
C TRP A 27 -14.80 -5.07 5.03
N LYS A 28 -13.57 -5.03 5.56
CA LYS A 28 -13.33 -4.44 6.89
C LYS A 28 -13.35 -2.92 6.84
N PHE A 29 -12.88 -2.34 5.75
CA PHE A 29 -12.86 -0.88 5.56
C PHE A 29 -14.28 -0.27 5.50
N PRO A 30 -15.24 -0.77 4.70
CA PRO A 30 -16.60 -0.22 4.71
C PRO A 30 -17.31 -0.43 6.04
N TRP A 31 -17.10 -1.58 6.68
CA TRP A 31 -17.70 -1.88 7.98
C TRP A 31 -17.19 -0.94 9.08
N MET A 32 -15.88 -0.68 9.10
CA MET A 32 -15.26 0.27 10.02
C MET A 32 -15.70 1.71 9.72
N CYS A 33 -15.74 2.11 8.44
CA CYS A 33 -16.31 3.41 8.06
C CYS A 33 -17.74 3.55 8.56
N GLY A 34 -18.60 2.54 8.38
CA GLY A 34 -19.99 2.58 8.83
C GLY A 34 -20.16 2.73 10.34
N GLN A 35 -19.34 2.04 11.15
CA GLN A 35 -19.42 2.13 12.61
C GLN A 35 -18.82 3.41 13.20
N TYR A 36 -17.69 3.90 12.65
CA TYR A 36 -16.92 4.99 13.26
C TYR A 36 -17.27 6.39 12.72
N GLY A 37 -18.49 6.59 12.22
CA GLY A 37 -18.96 7.91 11.78
C GLY A 37 -18.79 8.20 10.28
N GLY A 38 -18.69 7.17 9.45
CA GLY A 38 -18.78 7.24 8.00
C GLY A 38 -17.69 8.09 7.35
N GLY A 39 -18.11 9.23 6.81
CA GLY A 39 -17.24 10.14 6.05
C GLY A 39 -16.17 10.84 6.89
N ALA A 40 -16.42 11.10 8.18
CA ALA A 40 -15.42 11.71 9.06
C ALA A 40 -14.24 10.75 9.31
N PHE A 41 -14.55 9.47 9.51
CA PHE A 41 -13.54 8.41 9.64
C PHE A 41 -12.70 8.27 8.36
N LEU A 42 -13.35 8.32 7.19
CA LEU A 42 -12.67 8.27 5.89
C LEU A 42 -11.63 9.40 5.74
N LEU A 43 -11.98 10.61 6.17
CA LEU A 43 -11.12 11.80 6.08
C LEU A 43 -9.88 11.65 6.97
N ILE A 44 -10.06 11.22 8.22
CA ILE A 44 -8.96 10.94 9.15
C ILE A 44 -8.10 9.77 8.64
N TYR A 45 -8.74 8.72 8.12
CA TYR A 45 -8.05 7.58 7.52
C TYR A 45 -7.15 8.01 6.35
N LEU A 46 -7.63 8.87 5.44
CA LEU A 46 -6.83 9.38 4.32
C LEU A 46 -5.65 10.23 4.81
N ILE A 47 -5.85 11.08 5.82
CA ILE A 47 -4.76 11.88 6.39
C ILE A 47 -3.70 10.97 6.99
N CYS A 48 -4.08 9.99 7.80
CA CYS A 48 -3.16 9.01 8.37
C CYS A 48 -2.44 8.20 7.28
N LEU A 49 -3.13 7.84 6.19
CA LEU A 49 -2.55 7.11 5.07
C LEU A 49 -1.51 7.94 4.31
N VAL A 50 -1.74 9.25 4.15
CA VAL A 50 -0.76 10.15 3.53
C VAL A 50 0.43 10.40 4.45
N VAL A 51 0.18 10.65 5.74
CA VAL A 51 1.23 11.01 6.71
C VAL A 51 2.06 9.81 7.16
N LEU A 52 1.48 8.61 7.23
CA LEU A 52 2.18 7.40 7.68
C LEU A 52 2.38 6.40 6.55
N GLY A 53 1.37 6.15 5.72
CA GLY A 53 1.43 5.15 4.67
C GLY A 53 2.44 5.47 3.57
N ILE A 54 2.46 6.71 3.06
CA ILE A 54 3.44 7.13 2.05
C ILE A 54 4.88 7.03 2.57
N PRO A 55 5.27 7.62 3.72
CA PRO A 55 6.65 7.52 4.17
C PRO A 55 7.07 6.10 4.51
N VAL A 56 6.18 5.27 5.09
CA VAL A 56 6.49 3.86 5.34
C VAL A 56 6.75 3.12 4.04
N MET A 57 5.89 3.28 3.02
CA MET A 57 6.13 2.67 1.72
C MET A 57 7.46 3.13 1.10
N VAL A 58 7.75 4.44 1.14
CA VAL A 58 9.03 4.98 0.64
C VAL A 58 10.21 4.39 1.39
N MET A 59 10.13 4.26 2.72
CA MET A 59 11.16 3.63 3.53
C MET A 59 11.37 2.16 3.15
N GLU A 60 10.31 1.38 2.97
CA GLU A 60 10.41 -0.02 2.54
C GLU A 60 11.05 -0.15 1.14
N PHE A 61 10.67 0.72 0.19
CA PHE A 61 11.31 0.75 -1.13
C PHE A 61 12.78 1.17 -1.06
N SER A 62 13.12 2.18 -0.26
CA SER A 62 14.51 2.62 -0.07
C SER A 62 15.37 1.54 0.58
N LEU A 63 14.85 0.85 1.61
CA LEU A 63 15.55 -0.25 2.28
C LEU A 63 15.71 -1.46 1.37
N GLY A 64 14.68 -1.82 0.61
CA GLY A 64 14.74 -2.90 -0.39
C GLY A 64 15.73 -2.62 -1.53
N ARG A 65 15.98 -1.35 -1.83
CA ARG A 65 17.02 -0.93 -2.78
C ARG A 65 18.41 -0.92 -2.14
N ALA A 66 18.52 -0.53 -0.88
CA ALA A 66 19.79 -0.54 -0.13
C ALA A 66 20.28 -1.96 0.17
N SER A 67 19.39 -2.92 0.41
CA SER A 67 19.75 -4.33 0.60
C SER A 67 20.11 -5.07 -0.69
N GLN A 68 19.84 -4.46 -1.85
CA GLN A 68 20.27 -4.95 -3.16
C GLN A 68 21.66 -4.44 -3.57
N ALA A 69 22.23 -3.47 -2.85
CA ALA A 69 23.60 -2.97 -3.02
C ALA A 69 24.59 -3.83 -2.22
#